data_AF-A0A1X1PNQ3-F1
#
_entry.id   AF-A0A1X1PNQ3-F1
#
_cell.length_a   1.000
_cell.length_b   1.000
_cell.length_c   1.000
_cell.angle_alpha   90.00
_cell.angle_beta   90.00
_cell.angle_gamma   90.00
#
_symmetry.space_group_name_H-M   'P 1'
#
loop_
_entity.id
_entity.type
_entity.pdbx_description
1 polymer ?
#
loop_
_entity_poly.entity_id
_entity_poly.type
_entity_poly.pdbx_seq_one_letter_code
_entity_poly.pdbx_strand_id
1 'polypeptide(L)'
;MECRRCRCIPSPGYRRHWIVLNEPNSLALRGYGMGVHAPGLRSPEGVFAAMHHQNLAQGLAFQALRANLRDARIGTTINLQPIRPAGPRDEDRKAAGLVDMLWNRAFLDPLYGHGYPEPLDHSLASLVQPGDMDVIAAKPDFLGMNYYSRIYVRANPSVPFGVEQAEPPADLPRTAYFQVEPDGMTEMLLRLHRDYGAPEIYITETGFAPTVLSLASVPIPSYMQGQAFLGPARAPTPRRYVFAARDRMDSEYDRVRMVRDQRFRYLYNYMPERPYYQPIRFRESMPMMRDILRLKDEGKLPPVTAAWFGPKPVEELYDADRDPWELHNLANDPRYRAKLDELRAAFHTWTDRYGDMGGIPEPEMISRMWLGGAAPPATAMPEIRPAPGGVTIACATRGASIGYWIERRDDPAPRLTHTVLSWDFERLAGEMLPPKLGARFAHLGDQRPAPQAWSVYDAGRVIPLSPGDTLHVNAMRIGYTAAKLAYPFPQTEARR
;
A
#
# COMPACT_ATOMS: atom_id res chain seq x y z
N MET A 1 9.96 16.36 23.48
CA MET A 1 10.76 15.12 23.56
C MET A 1 11.43 14.91 22.20
N GLU A 2 12.77 14.89 22.13
CA GLU A 2 13.47 14.48 20.90
C GLU A 2 13.29 12.96 20.70
N CYS A 3 12.40 12.55 19.80
CA CYS A 3 12.26 11.15 19.46
C CYS A 3 13.41 10.72 18.54
N ARG A 4 14.60 10.45 19.12
CA ARG A 4 15.81 9.98 18.41
C ARG A 4 15.76 8.50 18.00
N ARG A 5 14.59 7.82 18.09
CA ARG A 5 14.47 6.35 17.98
C ARG A 5 13.39 5.85 16.99
N CYS A 6 12.97 6.65 16.02
CA CYS A 6 12.02 6.20 14.99
C CYS A 6 12.75 5.48 13.83
N ARG A 7 12.62 4.15 13.76
CA ARG A 7 13.31 3.28 12.76
C ARG A 7 12.80 3.42 11.32
N CYS A 8 11.60 3.96 11.14
CA CYS A 8 10.99 4.14 9.82
C CYS A 8 11.33 5.49 9.18
N ILE A 9 12.17 6.30 9.82
CA ILE A 9 12.65 7.57 9.27
C ILE A 9 13.93 7.30 8.47
N PRO A 10 13.88 7.28 7.12
CA PRO A 10 15.06 7.13 6.32
C PRO A 10 15.87 8.41 6.36
N SER A 11 17.13 8.31 5.99
CA SER A 11 18.04 9.42 5.96
C SER A 11 17.55 10.59 5.07
N PRO A 12 17.90 11.85 5.39
CA PRO A 12 17.47 13.03 4.63
C PRO A 12 17.93 12.95 3.17
N GLY A 13 16.99 12.93 2.22
CA GLY A 13 17.28 12.97 0.77
C GLY A 13 16.50 11.97 -0.09
N TYR A 14 15.92 10.91 0.49
CA TYR A 14 15.33 9.84 -0.33
C TYR A 14 13.83 9.98 -0.62
N ARG A 15 13.06 10.72 0.20
CA ARG A 15 11.61 10.92 0.00
C ARG A 15 11.16 12.29 0.46
N ARG A 16 10.70 13.11 -0.48
CA ARG A 16 10.14 14.45 -0.20
C ARG A 16 8.72 14.41 0.35
N HIS A 17 8.00 13.29 0.25
CA HIS A 17 6.62 13.16 0.71
C HIS A 17 6.44 11.90 1.56
N TRP A 18 5.79 12.05 2.72
CA TRP A 18 5.51 11.00 3.69
C TRP A 18 4.02 10.93 3.97
N ILE A 19 3.44 9.74 3.87
CA ILE A 19 2.08 9.46 4.34
C ILE A 19 2.22 8.57 5.57
N VAL A 20 1.76 9.05 6.72
CA VAL A 20 1.95 8.33 7.99
C VAL A 20 0.95 7.19 8.17
N LEU A 21 -0.34 7.46 7.96
CA LEU A 21 -1.40 6.47 7.99
C LEU A 21 -2.14 6.48 6.65
N ASN A 22 -2.62 5.30 6.24
CA ASN A 22 -3.57 5.13 5.14
C ASN A 22 -4.91 4.68 5.72
N GLU A 23 -5.96 5.45 5.48
CA GLU A 23 -7.35 5.14 5.86
C GLU A 23 -7.56 4.74 7.35
N PRO A 24 -7.13 5.56 8.32
CA PRO A 24 -7.32 5.24 9.74
C PRO A 24 -8.80 5.05 10.13
N ASN A 25 -9.70 5.72 9.40
CA ASN A 25 -11.15 5.59 9.54
C ASN A 25 -11.68 4.21 9.10
N SER A 26 -11.17 3.69 7.98
CA SER A 26 -11.50 2.35 7.49
C SER A 26 -11.06 1.29 8.51
N LEU A 27 -9.84 1.40 9.05
CA LEU A 27 -9.35 0.48 10.09
C LEU A 27 -10.21 0.53 11.35
N ALA A 28 -10.49 1.72 11.88
CA ALA A 28 -11.29 1.87 13.10
C ALA A 28 -12.70 1.30 12.91
N LEU A 29 -13.43 1.73 11.88
CA LEU A 29 -14.85 1.38 11.72
C LEU A 29 -15.04 -0.02 11.15
N ARG A 30 -14.27 -0.42 10.14
CA ARG A 30 -14.42 -1.76 9.51
C ARG A 30 -13.71 -2.85 10.30
N GLY A 31 -12.60 -2.53 10.97
CA GLY A 31 -11.80 -3.49 11.75
C GLY A 31 -12.32 -3.73 13.16
N TYR A 32 -12.72 -2.67 13.87
CA TYR A 32 -13.19 -2.76 15.26
C TYR A 32 -14.71 -2.63 15.43
N GLY A 33 -15.43 -2.04 14.47
CA GLY A 33 -16.88 -1.85 14.55
C GLY A 33 -17.69 -2.91 13.78
N MET A 34 -17.37 -3.12 12.51
CA MET A 34 -18.13 -4.02 11.62
C MET A 34 -17.57 -5.44 11.58
N GLY A 35 -16.30 -5.61 11.91
CA GLY A 35 -15.59 -6.90 11.88
C GLY A 35 -15.34 -7.44 10.47
N VAL A 36 -15.29 -6.57 9.45
CA VAL A 36 -15.06 -6.97 8.05
C VAL A 36 -13.59 -6.85 7.65
N HIS A 37 -12.80 -6.05 8.37
CA HIS A 37 -11.34 -6.02 8.28
C HIS A 37 -10.73 -6.62 9.55
N ALA A 38 -9.46 -7.01 9.51
CA ALA A 38 -8.72 -7.36 10.72
C ALA A 38 -8.75 -6.17 11.72
N PRO A 39 -8.86 -6.41 13.04
CA PRO A 39 -8.87 -7.72 13.72
C PRO A 39 -10.22 -8.46 13.71
N GLY A 40 -11.26 -7.94 13.06
CA GLY A 40 -12.56 -8.63 12.93
C GLY A 40 -13.48 -8.44 14.14
N LEU A 41 -13.28 -7.37 14.91
CA LEU A 41 -14.03 -7.10 16.14
C LEU A 41 -15.31 -6.30 15.87
N ARG A 42 -16.24 -6.35 16.84
CA ARG A 42 -17.50 -5.61 16.87
C ARG A 42 -17.68 -4.93 18.24
N SER A 43 -16.80 -3.99 18.57
CA SER A 43 -16.74 -3.30 19.86
C SER A 43 -16.73 -1.79 19.67
N PRO A 44 -17.75 -1.06 20.18
CA PRO A 44 -17.74 0.39 20.24
C PRO A 44 -16.52 0.98 20.94
N GLU A 45 -16.12 0.38 22.06
CA GLU A 45 -14.93 0.77 22.83
C GLU A 45 -13.66 0.58 21.98
N GLY A 46 -13.59 -0.50 21.22
CA GLY A 46 -12.52 -0.77 20.26
C GLY A 46 -12.46 0.27 19.14
N VAL A 47 -13.60 0.70 18.61
CA VAL A 47 -13.67 1.78 17.60
C VAL A 47 -13.12 3.08 18.17
N PHE A 48 -13.59 3.47 19.36
CA PHE A 48 -13.17 4.71 20.02
C PHE A 48 -11.68 4.69 20.40
N ALA A 49 -11.18 3.58 20.95
CA ALA A 49 -9.77 3.40 21.25
C ALA A 49 -8.91 3.43 19.97
N ALA A 50 -9.32 2.73 18.91
CA ALA A 50 -8.58 2.74 17.64
C ALA A 50 -8.57 4.13 17.00
N MET A 51 -9.67 4.86 17.07
CA MET A 51 -9.78 6.22 16.55
C MET A 51 -8.85 7.18 17.29
N HIS A 52 -8.91 7.21 18.63
CA HIS A 52 -8.08 8.11 19.43
C HIS A 52 -6.60 7.79 19.29
N HIS A 53 -6.20 6.53 19.46
CA HIS A 53 -4.80 6.15 19.40
C HIS A 53 -4.20 6.30 18.00
N GLN A 54 -4.97 6.12 16.92
CA GLN A 54 -4.47 6.39 15.56
C GLN A 54 -4.23 7.88 15.34
N ASN A 55 -5.16 8.74 15.77
CA ASN A 55 -4.97 10.19 15.69
C ASN A 55 -3.73 10.63 16.50
N LEU A 56 -3.56 10.10 17.71
CA LEU A 56 -2.41 10.41 18.57
C LEU A 56 -1.09 9.90 17.97
N ALA A 57 -1.07 8.66 17.49
CA ALA A 57 0.09 8.06 16.84
C ALA A 57 0.53 8.87 15.61
N GLN A 58 -0.44 9.40 14.85
CA GLN A 58 -0.16 10.25 13.72
C GLN A 58 0.49 11.58 14.13
N GLY A 59 -0.03 12.25 15.15
CA GLY A 59 0.58 13.47 15.70
C GLY A 59 2.01 13.24 16.20
N LEU A 60 2.24 12.15 16.94
CA LEU A 60 3.57 11.74 17.41
C LEU A 60 4.53 11.45 16.24
N ALA A 61 4.05 10.77 15.20
CA ALA A 61 4.84 10.50 14.01
C ALA A 61 5.18 11.78 13.25
N PHE A 62 4.25 12.74 13.15
CA PHE A 62 4.52 14.04 12.51
C PHE A 62 5.62 14.79 13.26
N GLN A 63 5.55 14.85 14.59
CA GLN A 63 6.59 15.48 15.42
C GLN A 63 7.96 14.81 15.20
N ALA A 64 8.00 13.48 15.23
CA ALA A 64 9.23 12.73 15.00
C ALA A 64 9.80 12.95 13.59
N LEU A 65 8.95 12.91 12.55
CA LEU A 65 9.37 13.15 11.17
C LEU A 65 9.88 14.57 10.98
N ARG A 66 9.17 15.60 11.47
CA ARG A 66 9.60 17.01 11.39
C ARG A 66 10.91 17.26 12.12
N ALA A 67 11.13 16.61 13.26
CA ALA A 67 12.37 16.74 14.02
C ALA A 67 13.59 16.15 13.28
N ASN A 68 13.39 15.11 12.45
CA ASN A 68 14.47 14.36 11.83
C ASN A 68 14.63 14.63 10.32
N LEU A 69 13.59 15.13 9.64
CA LEU A 69 13.54 15.33 8.19
C LEU A 69 13.19 16.77 7.84
N ARG A 70 14.21 17.64 7.74
CA ARG A 70 14.02 19.08 7.50
C ARG A 70 13.37 19.43 6.17
N ASP A 71 13.54 18.59 5.15
CA ASP A 71 13.02 18.84 3.78
C ASP A 71 11.87 17.90 3.39
N ALA A 72 11.33 17.13 4.35
CA ALA A 72 10.21 16.25 4.09
C ALA A 72 8.88 17.01 4.22
N ARG A 73 7.99 16.76 3.26
CA ARG A 73 6.58 17.06 3.37
C ARG A 73 5.87 15.88 3.99
N ILE A 74 5.10 16.13 5.03
CA ILE A 74 4.49 15.11 5.88
C ILE A 74 2.98 15.26 5.83
N GLY A 75 2.32 14.17 5.50
CA GLY A 75 0.88 14.10 5.36
C GLY A 75 0.32 12.78 5.88
N THR A 76 -0.98 12.63 5.66
CA THR A 76 -1.73 11.40 5.93
C THR A 76 -2.75 11.19 4.82
N THR A 77 -3.27 9.98 4.69
CA THR A 77 -4.34 9.65 3.75
C THR A 77 -5.59 9.22 4.49
N ILE A 78 -6.72 9.86 4.18
CA ILE A 78 -8.03 9.51 4.72
C ILE A 78 -8.95 9.13 3.56
N ASN A 79 -9.74 8.07 3.75
CA ASN A 79 -10.81 7.71 2.83
C ASN A 79 -12.02 8.59 3.09
N LEU A 80 -12.20 9.62 2.27
CA LEU A 80 -13.23 10.63 2.49
C LEU A 80 -14.37 10.43 1.52
N GLN A 81 -15.58 10.28 2.05
CA GLN A 81 -16.76 9.94 1.26
C GLN A 81 -17.97 10.76 1.70
N PRO A 82 -18.75 11.31 0.76
CA PRO A 82 -20.06 11.87 1.10
C PRO A 82 -20.96 10.77 1.65
N ILE A 83 -21.62 11.06 2.77
CA ILE A 83 -22.59 10.16 3.39
C ILE A 83 -23.99 10.60 2.97
N ARG A 84 -24.84 9.64 2.60
CA ARG A 84 -26.21 9.88 2.13
C ARG A 84 -27.22 9.04 2.90
N PRO A 85 -28.37 9.61 3.31
CA PRO A 85 -29.49 8.81 3.78
C PRO A 85 -30.09 8.03 2.61
N ALA A 86 -30.38 6.76 2.81
CA ALA A 86 -31.01 5.92 1.79
C ALA A 86 -32.54 6.10 1.72
N GLY A 87 -33.13 6.84 2.66
CA GLY A 87 -34.56 7.07 2.76
C GLY A 87 -34.90 8.49 3.23
N PRO A 88 -36.18 8.90 3.12
CA PRO A 88 -36.61 10.27 3.44
C PRO A 88 -36.83 10.50 4.94
N ARG A 89 -36.65 9.49 5.80
CA ARG A 89 -36.94 9.57 7.23
C ARG A 89 -35.93 10.47 7.95
N ASP A 90 -36.37 11.15 9.00
CA ASP A 90 -35.48 11.97 9.84
C ASP A 90 -34.41 11.11 10.52
N GLU A 91 -34.75 9.88 10.89
CA GLU A 91 -33.79 8.92 11.45
C GLU A 91 -32.68 8.58 10.45
N ASP A 92 -33.00 8.45 9.16
CA ASP A 92 -32.01 8.18 8.12
C ASP A 92 -31.06 9.38 7.93
N ARG A 93 -31.57 10.61 8.02
CA ARG A 93 -30.74 11.83 8.01
C ARG A 93 -29.82 11.89 9.23
N LYS A 94 -30.33 11.57 10.42
CA LYS A 94 -29.52 11.50 11.65
C LYS A 94 -28.44 10.42 11.56
N ALA A 95 -28.78 9.25 11.01
CA ALA A 95 -27.83 8.17 10.74
C ALA A 95 -26.71 8.61 9.78
N ALA A 96 -27.05 9.33 8.71
CA ALA A 96 -26.06 9.89 7.79
C ALA A 96 -25.14 10.90 8.49
N GLY A 97 -25.69 11.77 9.35
CA GLY A 97 -24.90 12.70 10.17
C GLY A 97 -23.95 12.00 11.14
N LEU A 98 -24.42 10.95 11.83
CA LEU A 98 -23.60 10.13 12.72
C LEU A 98 -22.45 9.46 11.95
N VAL A 99 -22.73 8.87 10.78
CA VAL A 99 -21.68 8.23 9.98
C VAL A 99 -20.73 9.26 9.39
N ASP A 100 -21.17 10.46 8.99
CA ASP A 100 -20.25 11.53 8.57
C ASP A 100 -19.31 11.95 9.70
N MET A 101 -19.87 12.06 10.92
CA MET A 101 -19.09 12.36 12.11
C MET A 101 -18.01 11.30 12.35
N LEU A 102 -18.37 10.01 12.32
CA LEU A 102 -17.45 8.91 12.60
C LEU A 102 -16.46 8.63 11.46
N TRP A 103 -16.90 8.72 10.20
CA TRP A 103 -16.13 8.35 9.02
C TRP A 103 -15.19 9.45 8.55
N ASN A 104 -15.66 10.71 8.54
CA ASN A 104 -14.91 11.85 8.01
C ASN A 104 -14.36 12.73 9.15
N ARG A 105 -15.27 13.31 9.96
CA ARG A 105 -14.91 14.39 10.90
C ARG A 105 -14.05 13.93 12.07
N ALA A 106 -14.24 12.72 12.57
CA ALA A 106 -13.47 12.16 13.67
C ALA A 106 -11.95 12.06 13.41
N PHE A 107 -11.52 12.12 12.16
CA PHE A 107 -10.12 12.08 11.75
C PHE A 107 -9.65 13.41 11.15
N LEU A 108 -10.55 14.20 10.56
CA LEU A 108 -10.25 15.53 10.04
C LEU A 108 -10.26 16.61 11.13
N ASP A 109 -11.35 16.75 11.87
CA ASP A 109 -11.55 17.82 12.87
C ASP A 109 -10.38 17.90 13.86
N PRO A 110 -9.97 16.80 14.55
CA PRO A 110 -8.88 16.90 15.52
C PRO A 110 -7.51 17.14 14.86
N LEU A 111 -7.28 16.61 13.65
CA LEU A 111 -6.04 16.81 12.90
C LEU A 111 -5.79 18.29 12.53
N TYR A 112 -6.88 19.03 12.29
CA TYR A 112 -6.86 20.47 11.99
C TYR A 112 -7.14 21.35 13.21
N GLY A 113 -7.16 20.78 14.42
CA GLY A 113 -7.27 21.53 15.68
C GLY A 113 -8.68 21.97 16.06
N HIS A 114 -9.72 21.36 15.49
CA HIS A 114 -11.13 21.62 15.84
C HIS A 114 -11.64 20.75 16.99
N GLY A 115 -10.79 19.86 17.54
CA GLY A 115 -11.20 18.87 18.53
C GLY A 115 -11.99 17.71 17.91
N TYR A 116 -12.47 16.79 18.76
CA TYR A 116 -13.43 15.79 18.31
C TYR A 116 -14.82 16.43 18.16
N PRO A 117 -15.59 16.07 17.12
CA PRO A 117 -16.93 16.62 16.92
C PRO A 117 -17.89 16.17 18.02
N GLU A 118 -18.78 17.04 18.51
CA GLU A 118 -19.82 16.62 19.45
C GLU A 118 -20.85 15.67 18.79
N PRO A 119 -21.34 14.62 19.50
CA PRO A 119 -21.03 14.25 20.88
C PRO A 119 -19.90 13.20 21.03
N LEU A 120 -19.08 13.01 19.99
CA LEU A 120 -18.01 12.01 19.99
C LEU A 120 -16.91 12.33 21.01
N ASP A 121 -16.66 13.61 21.26
CA ASP A 121 -15.77 14.10 22.31
C ASP A 121 -16.09 13.51 23.69
N HIS A 122 -17.37 13.45 24.07
CA HIS A 122 -17.83 12.84 25.33
C HIS A 122 -17.54 11.34 25.36
N SER A 123 -17.70 10.67 24.21
CA SER A 123 -17.46 9.22 24.08
C SER A 123 -15.97 8.86 24.16
N LEU A 124 -15.09 9.81 23.82
CA LEU A 124 -13.64 9.66 23.84
C LEU A 124 -12.99 10.20 25.11
N ALA A 125 -13.73 10.92 25.96
CA ALA A 125 -13.18 11.66 27.10
C ALA A 125 -12.34 10.79 28.07
N SER A 126 -12.72 9.54 28.29
CA SER A 126 -11.97 8.61 29.16
C SER A 126 -10.67 8.10 28.55
N LEU A 127 -10.50 8.20 27.23
CA LEU A 127 -9.32 7.78 26.49
C LEU A 127 -8.31 8.92 26.34
N VAL A 128 -8.80 10.16 26.21
CA VAL A 128 -7.98 11.36 25.99
C VAL A 128 -7.18 11.71 27.25
N GLN A 129 -5.86 11.70 27.15
CA GLN A 129 -4.96 12.17 28.21
C GLN A 129 -4.60 13.66 28.03
N PRO A 130 -4.17 14.34 29.10
CA PRO A 130 -3.70 15.72 29.00
C PRO A 130 -2.57 15.88 27.96
N GLY A 131 -2.77 16.79 27.02
CA GLY A 131 -1.82 17.09 25.93
C GLY A 131 -2.01 16.28 24.66
N ASP A 132 -2.85 15.23 24.65
CA ASP A 132 -3.05 14.41 23.45
C ASP A 132 -3.63 15.24 22.30
N MET A 133 -4.61 16.09 22.58
CA MET A 133 -5.25 16.91 21.54
C MET A 133 -4.30 17.92 20.90
N ASP A 134 -3.33 18.45 21.66
CA ASP A 134 -2.27 19.33 21.14
C ASP A 134 -1.32 18.56 20.21
N VAL A 135 -1.01 17.30 20.55
CA VAL A 135 -0.20 16.42 19.71
C VAL A 135 -0.95 16.06 18.42
N ILE A 136 -2.25 15.75 18.53
CA ILE A 136 -3.10 15.36 17.39
C ILE A 136 -3.28 16.52 16.41
N ALA A 137 -3.40 17.76 16.90
CA ALA A 137 -3.55 18.98 16.12
C ALA A 137 -2.26 19.40 15.39
N ALA A 138 -1.57 18.44 14.79
CA ALA A 138 -0.27 18.65 14.16
C ALA A 138 -0.35 19.31 12.79
N LYS A 139 -1.53 19.33 12.14
CA LYS A 139 -1.82 19.81 10.77
C LYS A 139 -0.83 19.30 9.70
N PRO A 140 -1.27 18.48 8.73
CA PRO A 140 -0.36 17.96 7.71
C PRO A 140 0.09 19.04 6.71
N ASP A 141 1.25 18.84 6.11
CA ASP A 141 1.75 19.66 5.00
C ASP A 141 0.97 19.41 3.71
N PHE A 142 0.36 18.22 3.58
CA PHE A 142 -0.60 17.85 2.54
C PHE A 142 -1.58 16.78 3.04
N LEU A 143 -2.81 16.78 2.54
CA LEU A 143 -3.81 15.76 2.82
C LEU A 143 -3.97 14.81 1.63
N GLY A 144 -3.65 13.54 1.83
CA GLY A 144 -4.04 12.46 0.93
C GLY A 144 -5.54 12.18 1.05
N MET A 145 -6.23 12.12 -0.08
CA MET A 145 -7.63 11.73 -0.16
C MET A 145 -7.77 10.48 -1.00
N ASN A 146 -8.36 9.44 -0.41
CA ASN A 146 -8.88 8.30 -1.15
C ASN A 146 -10.38 8.53 -1.36
N TYR A 147 -10.85 8.35 -2.60
CA TYR A 147 -12.26 8.46 -2.95
C TYR A 147 -12.66 7.38 -3.94
N TYR A 148 -13.76 6.69 -3.64
CA TYR A 148 -14.29 5.59 -4.45
C TYR A 148 -15.76 5.77 -4.84
N SER A 149 -16.64 6.07 -3.88
CA SER A 149 -18.09 6.25 -4.07
C SER A 149 -18.70 7.02 -2.89
N ARG A 150 -20.01 7.27 -2.89
CA ARG A 150 -20.71 7.71 -1.67
C ARG A 150 -21.02 6.53 -0.75
N ILE A 151 -21.24 6.79 0.54
CA ILE A 151 -21.76 5.78 1.47
C ILE A 151 -23.24 6.09 1.70
N TYR A 152 -24.10 5.14 1.35
CA TYR A 152 -25.52 5.19 1.65
C TYR A 152 -25.79 4.46 2.96
N VAL A 153 -26.57 5.08 3.85
CA VAL A 153 -26.90 4.51 5.16
C VAL A 153 -28.36 4.71 5.48
N ARG A 154 -28.89 3.88 6.39
CA ARG A 154 -30.20 4.09 6.99
C ARG A 154 -30.18 3.76 8.47
N ALA A 155 -31.12 4.33 9.21
CA ALA A 155 -31.30 3.99 10.62
C ALA A 155 -31.84 2.57 10.76
N ASN A 156 -31.14 1.77 11.54
CA ASN A 156 -31.54 0.44 11.96
C ASN A 156 -31.14 0.23 13.43
N PRO A 157 -32.09 0.32 14.38
CA PRO A 157 -31.79 0.18 15.80
C PRO A 157 -31.35 -1.25 16.20
N SER A 158 -31.48 -2.23 15.32
CA SER A 158 -31.11 -3.63 15.57
C SER A 158 -29.65 -3.96 15.27
N VAL A 159 -28.86 -3.01 14.74
CA VAL A 159 -27.43 -3.19 14.45
C VAL A 159 -26.55 -2.29 15.32
N PRO A 160 -25.24 -2.60 15.48
CA PRO A 160 -24.33 -1.72 16.21
C PRO A 160 -24.38 -0.27 15.71
N PHE A 161 -24.31 0.68 16.64
CA PHE A 161 -24.43 2.12 16.40
C PHE A 161 -25.78 2.59 15.80
N GLY A 162 -26.78 1.71 15.67
CA GLY A 162 -28.10 2.08 15.17
C GLY A 162 -28.14 2.43 13.68
N VAL A 163 -27.09 2.10 12.92
CA VAL A 163 -26.94 2.46 11.51
C VAL A 163 -26.48 1.26 10.69
N GLU A 164 -27.19 1.00 9.60
CA GLU A 164 -26.78 0.00 8.61
C GLU A 164 -26.33 0.67 7.31
N GLN A 165 -25.34 0.07 6.66
CA GLN A 165 -24.99 0.44 5.29
C GLN A 165 -26.11 -0.04 4.36
N ALA A 166 -26.63 0.88 3.55
CA ALA A 166 -27.71 0.63 2.62
C ALA A 166 -27.18 0.47 1.20
N GLU A 167 -27.95 -0.23 0.37
CA GLU A 167 -27.71 -0.23 -1.08
C GLU A 167 -27.88 1.19 -1.65
N PRO A 168 -27.06 1.56 -2.64
CA PRO A 168 -27.22 2.82 -3.39
C PRO A 168 -28.52 2.83 -4.23
N PRO A 169 -28.83 3.95 -4.90
CA PRO A 169 -29.78 3.96 -6.02
C PRO A 169 -29.39 2.93 -7.10
N ALA A 170 -30.38 2.13 -7.52
CA ALA A 170 -30.17 0.98 -8.40
C ALA A 170 -29.79 1.35 -9.85
N ASP A 171 -30.08 2.58 -10.26
CA ASP A 171 -29.87 3.12 -11.60
C ASP A 171 -28.47 3.73 -11.81
N LEU A 172 -27.66 3.82 -10.75
CA LEU A 172 -26.30 4.32 -10.87
C LEU A 172 -25.40 3.33 -11.61
N PRO A 173 -24.55 3.79 -12.55
CA PRO A 173 -23.48 2.96 -13.09
C PRO A 173 -22.61 2.43 -11.95
N ARG A 174 -22.24 1.15 -12.00
CA ARG A 174 -21.46 0.52 -10.94
C ARG A 174 -20.40 -0.44 -11.47
N THR A 175 -19.34 -0.58 -10.69
CA THR A 175 -18.42 -1.71 -10.74
C THR A 175 -18.99 -2.89 -9.95
N ALA A 176 -18.24 -3.98 -9.84
CA ALA A 176 -18.59 -5.09 -8.96
C ALA A 176 -18.76 -4.65 -7.49
N TYR A 177 -18.05 -3.60 -7.05
CA TYR A 177 -17.97 -3.19 -5.65
C TYR A 177 -18.59 -1.82 -5.35
N PHE A 178 -18.46 -0.85 -6.27
CA PHE A 178 -18.79 0.56 -6.02
C PHE A 178 -19.58 1.20 -7.16
N GLN A 179 -20.41 2.17 -6.83
CA GLN A 179 -21.11 3.03 -7.77
C GLN A 179 -20.15 4.09 -8.32
N VAL A 180 -20.41 4.55 -9.55
CA VAL A 180 -19.59 5.54 -10.24
C VAL A 180 -20.24 6.91 -10.09
N GLU A 181 -19.78 7.64 -9.08
CA GLU A 181 -20.36 8.91 -8.64
C GLU A 181 -19.30 10.03 -8.62
N PRO A 182 -18.83 10.51 -9.77
CA PRO A 182 -17.67 11.40 -9.85
C PRO A 182 -17.85 12.73 -9.12
N ASP A 183 -19.09 13.22 -9.02
CA ASP A 183 -19.45 14.47 -8.35
C ASP A 183 -19.27 14.40 -6.83
N GLY A 184 -19.26 13.20 -6.23
CA GLY A 184 -18.94 13.03 -4.82
C GLY A 184 -17.49 13.40 -4.47
N MET A 185 -16.56 13.23 -5.41
CA MET A 185 -15.19 13.72 -5.25
C MET A 185 -15.17 15.25 -5.21
N THR A 186 -15.88 15.90 -6.13
CA THR A 186 -16.00 17.37 -6.18
C THR A 186 -16.57 17.91 -4.87
N GLU A 187 -17.62 17.29 -4.35
CA GLU A 187 -18.22 17.66 -3.07
C GLU A 187 -17.21 17.59 -1.91
N MET A 188 -16.42 16.52 -1.82
CA MET A 188 -15.40 16.38 -0.78
C MET A 188 -14.27 17.40 -0.93
N LEU A 189 -13.81 17.67 -2.16
CA LEU A 189 -12.79 18.69 -2.43
C LEU A 189 -13.28 20.09 -2.02
N LEU A 190 -14.52 20.44 -2.37
CA LEU A 190 -15.14 21.71 -1.98
C LEU A 190 -15.35 21.81 -0.47
N ARG A 191 -15.74 20.70 0.19
CA ARG A 191 -15.83 20.64 1.65
C ARG A 191 -14.47 20.89 2.30
N LEU A 192 -13.42 20.22 1.84
CA LEU A 192 -12.06 20.40 2.35
C LEU A 192 -11.58 21.84 2.16
N HIS A 193 -11.90 22.44 1.02
CA HIS A 193 -11.61 23.84 0.75
C HIS A 193 -12.30 24.78 1.76
N ARG A 194 -13.60 24.61 1.97
CA ARG A 194 -14.42 25.47 2.82
C ARG A 194 -14.12 25.29 4.31
N ASP A 195 -14.02 24.05 4.78
CA ASP A 195 -14.07 23.74 6.21
C ASP A 195 -12.68 23.61 6.84
N TYR A 196 -11.63 23.33 6.06
CA TYR A 196 -10.27 23.06 6.57
C TYR A 196 -9.19 23.97 5.97
N GLY A 197 -9.60 25.11 5.41
CA GLY A 197 -8.68 26.15 4.93
C GLY A 197 -7.89 25.77 3.68
N ALA A 198 -8.52 25.04 2.76
CA ALA A 198 -7.95 24.66 1.46
C ALA A 198 -6.55 24.00 1.57
N PRO A 199 -6.46 22.84 2.25
CA PRO A 199 -5.18 22.13 2.34
C PRO A 199 -4.69 21.75 0.94
N GLU A 200 -3.38 21.59 0.80
CA GLU A 200 -2.86 20.93 -0.39
C GLU A 200 -3.31 19.47 -0.41
N ILE A 201 -3.99 19.06 -1.47
CA ILE A 201 -4.61 17.73 -1.57
C ILE A 201 -3.89 16.89 -2.62
N TYR A 202 -3.59 15.65 -2.25
CA TYR A 202 -3.17 14.61 -3.18
C TYR A 202 -4.28 13.57 -3.28
N ILE A 203 -4.70 13.22 -4.50
CA ILE A 203 -5.53 12.03 -4.70
C ILE A 203 -4.60 10.82 -4.62
N THR A 204 -4.52 10.21 -3.44
CA THR A 204 -3.54 9.14 -3.16
C THR A 204 -4.00 7.78 -3.64
N GLU A 205 -5.32 7.55 -3.70
CA GLU A 205 -5.90 6.38 -4.33
C GLU A 205 -7.18 6.73 -5.10
N THR A 206 -7.30 6.17 -6.31
CA THR A 206 -8.52 6.20 -7.11
C THR A 206 -8.51 5.04 -8.11
N GLY A 207 -9.68 4.45 -8.36
CA GLY A 207 -9.83 3.34 -9.31
C GLY A 207 -9.78 3.76 -10.79
N PHE A 208 -9.91 5.05 -11.11
CA PHE A 208 -10.08 5.54 -12.48
C PHE A 208 -9.16 6.71 -12.83
N ALA A 209 -7.85 6.56 -12.60
CA ALA A 209 -6.88 7.65 -12.76
C ALA A 209 -6.98 8.41 -14.10
N PRO A 210 -7.06 7.78 -15.30
CA PRO A 210 -7.26 8.52 -16.55
C PRO A 210 -8.56 9.33 -16.58
N THR A 211 -9.65 8.80 -16.02
CA THR A 211 -10.93 9.49 -15.93
C THR A 211 -10.86 10.69 -14.98
N VAL A 212 -10.16 10.55 -13.84
CA VAL A 212 -9.95 11.66 -12.90
C VAL A 212 -9.16 12.79 -13.57
N LEU A 213 -8.08 12.47 -14.28
CA LEU A 213 -7.30 13.47 -15.02
C LEU A 213 -8.16 14.15 -16.11
N SER A 214 -8.94 13.37 -16.85
CA SER A 214 -9.88 13.89 -17.85
C SER A 214 -10.87 14.88 -17.22
N LEU A 215 -11.53 14.51 -16.11
CA LEU A 215 -12.48 15.38 -15.40
C LEU A 215 -11.82 16.67 -14.90
N ALA A 216 -10.56 16.61 -14.48
CA ALA A 216 -9.78 17.75 -14.05
C ALA A 216 -9.18 18.57 -15.22
N SER A 217 -9.43 18.19 -16.47
CA SER A 217 -8.81 18.78 -17.67
C SER A 217 -7.26 18.74 -17.63
N VAL A 218 -6.69 17.75 -16.95
CA VAL A 218 -5.25 17.51 -16.89
C VAL A 218 -4.85 16.52 -18.00
N PRO A 219 -3.80 16.81 -18.79
CA PRO A 219 -3.32 15.88 -19.81
C PRO A 219 -3.00 14.50 -19.22
N ILE A 220 -3.57 13.45 -19.81
CA ILE A 220 -3.32 12.07 -19.40
C ILE A 220 -1.92 11.66 -19.90
N PRO A 221 -0.98 11.30 -19.01
CA PRO A 221 0.36 10.88 -19.44
C PRO A 221 0.30 9.64 -20.33
N SER A 222 1.13 9.60 -21.37
CA SER A 222 1.13 8.51 -22.36
C SER A 222 1.50 7.13 -21.79
N TYR A 223 2.19 7.10 -20.65
CA TYR A 223 2.52 5.87 -19.93
C TYR A 223 1.38 5.35 -19.04
N MET A 224 0.33 6.15 -18.79
CA MET A 224 -0.78 5.75 -17.93
C MET A 224 -1.69 4.79 -18.68
N GLN A 225 -1.89 3.60 -18.12
CA GLN A 225 -2.81 2.60 -18.66
C GLN A 225 -4.27 2.95 -18.30
N GLY A 226 -5.20 2.53 -19.17
CA GLY A 226 -6.63 2.79 -19.04
C GLY A 226 -7.15 3.77 -20.08
N GLN A 227 -8.45 4.06 -20.03
CA GLN A 227 -9.13 4.98 -20.93
C GLN A 227 -10.10 5.77 -20.07
N ALA A 228 -10.07 7.10 -20.21
CA ALA A 228 -11.06 7.95 -19.59
C ALA A 228 -12.43 7.65 -20.21
N PHE A 229 -13.44 7.47 -19.38
CA PHE A 229 -14.82 7.25 -19.84
C PHE A 229 -15.75 8.44 -19.53
N LEU A 230 -15.24 9.46 -18.82
CA LEU A 230 -15.89 10.74 -18.55
C LEU A 230 -14.90 11.89 -18.77
N GLY A 231 -15.42 13.11 -18.85
CA GLY A 231 -14.65 14.35 -19.03
C GLY A 231 -14.23 14.63 -20.48
N PRO A 232 -13.57 15.77 -20.74
CA PRO A 232 -13.16 16.22 -22.07
C PRO A 232 -12.21 15.27 -22.81
N ALA A 233 -11.38 14.49 -22.10
CA ALA A 233 -10.49 13.50 -22.69
C ALA A 233 -11.11 12.09 -22.76
N ARG A 234 -12.44 11.98 -22.69
CA ARG A 234 -13.18 10.72 -22.82
C ARG A 234 -12.78 10.00 -24.12
N ALA A 235 -12.44 8.73 -24.01
CA ALA A 235 -12.11 7.90 -25.16
C ALA A 235 -13.31 7.80 -26.12
N PRO A 236 -13.08 7.98 -27.44
CA PRO A 236 -14.17 7.98 -28.43
C PRO A 236 -14.77 6.59 -28.62
N THR A 237 -14.00 5.54 -28.35
CA THR A 237 -14.44 4.15 -28.47
C THR A 237 -14.55 3.50 -27.09
N PRO A 238 -15.70 2.88 -26.75
CA PRO A 238 -15.84 2.11 -25.53
C PRO A 238 -14.85 0.95 -25.47
N ARG A 239 -14.47 0.55 -24.24
CA ARG A 239 -13.62 -0.61 -24.04
C ARG A 239 -14.39 -1.89 -24.38
N ARG A 240 -13.89 -2.64 -25.35
CA ARG A 240 -14.47 -3.92 -25.77
C ARG A 240 -14.00 -5.09 -24.92
N TYR A 241 -12.74 -5.08 -24.49
CA TYR A 241 -12.10 -6.19 -23.78
C TYR A 241 -11.44 -5.75 -22.47
N VAL A 242 -11.50 -6.62 -21.46
CA VAL A 242 -10.73 -6.52 -20.22
C VAL A 242 -9.74 -7.68 -20.18
N PHE A 243 -8.51 -7.40 -19.74
CA PHE A 243 -7.44 -8.39 -19.65
C PHE A 243 -7.06 -8.61 -18.18
N ALA A 244 -6.72 -9.83 -17.80
CA ALA A 244 -6.16 -10.14 -16.50
C ALA A 244 -5.07 -11.22 -16.60
N ALA A 245 -4.23 -11.28 -15.58
CA ALA A 245 -3.13 -12.22 -15.47
C ALA A 245 -3.08 -12.83 -14.06
N ARG A 246 -2.67 -14.10 -14.01
CA ARG A 246 -2.24 -14.82 -12.81
C ARG A 246 -0.86 -15.39 -13.09
N ASP A 247 0.06 -15.27 -12.14
CA ASP A 247 1.42 -15.80 -12.23
C ASP A 247 1.72 -16.72 -11.04
N ARG A 248 2.42 -16.22 -10.03
CA ARG A 248 2.67 -16.95 -8.79
C ARG A 248 1.73 -16.48 -7.69
N MET A 249 1.12 -17.42 -6.97
CA MET A 249 0.41 -17.15 -5.72
C MET A 249 1.18 -17.82 -4.58
N ASP A 250 1.84 -17.01 -3.75
CA ASP A 250 2.73 -17.50 -2.69
C ASP A 250 3.78 -18.50 -3.23
N SER A 251 3.89 -19.72 -2.74
CA SER A 251 4.86 -20.71 -3.25
C SER A 251 4.50 -21.30 -4.62
N GLU A 252 3.25 -21.12 -5.08
CA GLU A 252 2.70 -21.91 -6.18
C GLU A 252 2.63 -21.11 -7.49
N TYR A 253 3.38 -21.56 -8.51
CA TYR A 253 3.24 -21.04 -9.87
C TYR A 253 1.98 -21.58 -10.53
N ASP A 254 1.22 -20.69 -11.18
CA ASP A 254 0.14 -21.06 -12.08
C ASP A 254 -0.14 -19.90 -13.05
N ARG A 255 0.49 -19.98 -14.23
CA ARG A 255 0.42 -18.91 -15.22
C ARG A 255 -0.85 -19.02 -16.06
N VAL A 256 -1.75 -18.06 -15.88
CA VAL A 256 -3.04 -17.96 -16.60
C VAL A 256 -3.23 -16.56 -17.16
N ARG A 257 -3.74 -16.45 -18.36
CA ARG A 257 -4.15 -15.17 -18.96
C ARG A 257 -5.62 -15.20 -19.28
N MET A 258 -6.25 -14.04 -19.17
CA MET A 258 -7.68 -13.91 -19.38
C MET A 258 -7.97 -12.71 -20.26
N VAL A 259 -8.86 -12.90 -21.23
CA VAL A 259 -9.55 -11.79 -21.90
C VAL A 259 -11.05 -12.01 -21.81
N ARG A 260 -11.79 -10.94 -21.53
CA ARG A 260 -13.24 -10.97 -21.42
C ARG A 260 -13.86 -9.81 -22.17
N ASP A 261 -14.91 -10.09 -22.93
CA ASP A 261 -15.82 -9.07 -23.46
C ASP A 261 -16.98 -8.81 -22.48
N GLN A 262 -18.11 -8.26 -22.91
CA GLN A 262 -19.23 -8.02 -22.00
C GLN A 262 -19.86 -9.32 -21.44
N ARG A 263 -19.74 -10.44 -22.15
CA ARG A 263 -20.43 -11.71 -21.87
C ARG A 263 -19.46 -12.89 -21.76
N PHE A 264 -18.58 -13.05 -22.73
CA PHE A 264 -17.70 -14.21 -22.82
C PHE A 264 -16.35 -13.96 -22.15
N ARG A 265 -15.87 -14.97 -21.45
CA ARG A 265 -14.56 -15.00 -20.80
C ARG A 265 -13.72 -16.11 -21.41
N TYR A 266 -12.56 -15.74 -21.93
CA TYR A 266 -11.56 -16.66 -22.42
C TYR A 266 -10.38 -16.73 -21.44
N LEU A 267 -9.90 -17.94 -21.15
CA LEU A 267 -8.69 -18.17 -20.39
C LEU A 267 -7.70 -19.02 -21.20
N TYR A 268 -6.43 -18.71 -21.05
CA TYR A 268 -5.32 -19.52 -21.55
C TYR A 268 -4.45 -19.99 -20.39
N ASN A 269 -4.39 -21.31 -20.19
CA ASN A 269 -3.59 -21.96 -19.15
C ASN A 269 -2.26 -22.40 -19.75
N TYR A 270 -1.17 -21.81 -19.26
CA TYR A 270 0.18 -22.22 -19.66
C TYR A 270 0.70 -23.45 -18.92
N MET A 271 0.00 -23.85 -17.85
CA MET A 271 0.36 -24.98 -17.00
C MET A 271 -0.83 -25.94 -16.83
N PRO A 272 -1.41 -26.50 -17.91
CA PRO A 272 -2.60 -27.36 -17.87
C PRO A 272 -2.39 -28.64 -17.04
N GLU A 273 -1.14 -29.08 -16.87
CA GLU A 273 -0.75 -30.20 -16.02
C GLU A 273 -0.97 -29.94 -14.52
N ARG A 274 -1.09 -28.66 -14.12
CA ARG A 274 -1.40 -28.29 -12.74
C ARG A 274 -2.92 -28.21 -12.53
N PRO A 275 -3.43 -28.67 -11.37
CA PRO A 275 -4.84 -28.51 -11.06
C PRO A 275 -5.21 -27.02 -10.88
N TYR A 276 -6.51 -26.74 -10.83
CA TYR A 276 -6.99 -25.41 -10.46
C TYR A 276 -6.66 -25.07 -8.98
N TYR A 277 -6.70 -26.08 -8.10
CA TYR A 277 -6.26 -26.00 -6.71
C TYR A 277 -4.73 -25.77 -6.61
N GLN A 278 -4.32 -24.95 -5.65
CA GLN A 278 -2.91 -24.75 -5.30
C GLN A 278 -2.70 -25.01 -3.80
N PRO A 279 -1.70 -25.82 -3.41
CA PRO A 279 -1.40 -26.12 -2.00
C PRO A 279 -0.64 -24.97 -1.31
N ILE A 280 -1.34 -23.86 -1.08
CA ILE A 280 -0.77 -22.68 -0.41
C ILE A 280 -0.93 -22.82 1.09
N ARG A 281 0.19 -22.80 1.84
CA ARG A 281 0.19 -22.97 3.31
C ARG A 281 -0.77 -22.05 4.04
N PHE A 282 -0.82 -20.78 3.65
CA PHE A 282 -1.75 -19.81 4.24
C PHE A 282 -3.21 -20.28 4.09
N ARG A 283 -3.61 -20.68 2.87
CA ARG A 283 -4.95 -21.20 2.58
C ARG A 283 -5.22 -22.49 3.37
N GLU A 284 -4.26 -23.40 3.45
CA GLU A 284 -4.40 -24.68 4.16
C GLU A 284 -4.57 -24.51 5.68
N SER A 285 -4.14 -23.36 6.22
CA SER A 285 -4.35 -23.02 7.63
C SER A 285 -5.80 -22.58 7.94
N MET A 286 -6.58 -22.18 6.93
CA MET A 286 -7.96 -21.73 7.10
C MET A 286 -8.87 -22.90 7.48
N PRO A 287 -9.72 -22.77 8.52
CA PRO A 287 -10.61 -23.86 8.97
C PRO A 287 -11.43 -24.50 7.85
N MET A 288 -12.05 -23.67 6.99
CA MET A 288 -12.83 -24.13 5.84
C MET A 288 -12.00 -24.98 4.86
N MET A 289 -10.75 -24.59 4.58
CA MET A 289 -9.92 -25.34 3.65
C MET A 289 -9.51 -26.70 4.22
N ARG A 290 -9.26 -26.77 5.53
CA ARG A 290 -8.98 -28.05 6.23
C ARG A 290 -10.14 -29.03 6.08
N ASP A 291 -11.38 -28.55 6.18
CA ASP A 291 -12.56 -29.36 5.94
C ASP A 291 -12.70 -29.81 4.49
N ILE A 292 -12.45 -28.92 3.52
CA ILE A 292 -12.49 -29.27 2.09
C ILE A 292 -11.44 -30.35 1.77
N LEU A 293 -10.22 -30.23 2.28
CA LEU A 293 -9.16 -31.23 2.08
C LEU A 293 -9.50 -32.56 2.73
N ARG A 294 -10.06 -32.56 3.95
CA ARG A 294 -10.54 -33.78 4.59
C ARG A 294 -11.64 -34.45 3.76
N LEU A 295 -12.64 -33.69 3.30
CA LEU A 295 -13.71 -34.23 2.46
C LEU A 295 -13.21 -34.72 1.10
N LYS A 296 -12.17 -34.09 0.54
CA LYS A 296 -11.49 -34.57 -0.67
C LYS A 296 -10.90 -35.95 -0.43
N ASP A 297 -10.14 -36.10 0.64
CA ASP A 297 -9.43 -37.35 0.95
C ASP A 297 -10.40 -38.47 1.33
N GLU A 298 -11.57 -38.12 1.88
CA GLU A 298 -12.70 -39.03 2.12
C GLU A 298 -13.52 -39.36 0.86
N GLY A 299 -13.27 -38.70 -0.28
CA GLY A 299 -14.05 -38.87 -1.51
C GLY A 299 -15.49 -38.34 -1.42
N LYS A 300 -15.75 -37.42 -0.50
CA LYS A 300 -17.10 -36.87 -0.18
C LYS A 300 -17.35 -35.48 -0.72
N LEU A 301 -16.43 -34.93 -1.52
CA LEU A 301 -16.66 -33.63 -2.15
C LEU A 301 -17.78 -33.70 -3.18
N PRO A 302 -18.66 -32.69 -3.25
CA PRO A 302 -19.56 -32.51 -4.38
C PRO A 302 -18.78 -32.50 -5.70
N PRO A 303 -19.32 -33.05 -6.81
CA PRO A 303 -18.58 -33.19 -8.07
C PRO A 303 -17.93 -31.89 -8.57
N VAL A 304 -18.64 -30.76 -8.45
CA VAL A 304 -18.13 -29.44 -8.84
C VAL A 304 -16.93 -29.02 -7.98
N THR A 305 -16.97 -29.24 -6.67
CA THR A 305 -15.84 -28.95 -5.78
C THR A 305 -14.69 -29.91 -6.00
N ALA A 306 -14.97 -31.19 -6.30
CA ALA A 306 -13.96 -32.19 -6.63
C ALA A 306 -13.22 -31.83 -7.93
N ALA A 307 -13.92 -31.28 -8.93
CA ALA A 307 -13.34 -30.85 -10.20
C ALA A 307 -12.26 -29.77 -10.04
N TRP A 308 -12.33 -28.94 -8.99
CA TRP A 308 -11.29 -27.95 -8.67
C TRP A 308 -9.91 -28.57 -8.40
N PHE A 309 -9.86 -29.85 -7.99
CA PHE A 309 -8.62 -30.60 -7.79
C PHE A 309 -8.15 -31.37 -9.03
N GLY A 310 -8.93 -31.33 -10.12
CA GLY A 310 -8.58 -31.94 -11.40
C GLY A 310 -7.70 -31.06 -12.27
N PRO A 311 -7.15 -31.62 -13.37
CA PRO A 311 -6.37 -30.86 -14.36
C PRO A 311 -7.27 -29.85 -15.10
N LYS A 312 -6.63 -28.91 -15.78
CA LYS A 312 -7.33 -27.87 -16.56
C LYS A 312 -6.97 -27.95 -18.04
N PRO A 313 -7.89 -27.60 -18.94
CA PRO A 313 -7.60 -27.55 -20.36
C PRO A 313 -6.70 -26.35 -20.69
N VAL A 314 -6.02 -26.40 -21.84
CA VAL A 314 -5.17 -25.27 -22.30
C VAL A 314 -6.01 -24.02 -22.54
N GLU A 315 -7.18 -24.18 -23.15
CA GLU A 315 -8.10 -23.08 -23.45
C GLU A 315 -9.44 -23.30 -22.76
N GLU A 316 -9.97 -22.22 -22.21
CA GLU A 316 -11.29 -22.19 -21.61
C GLU A 316 -12.10 -21.04 -22.20
N LEU A 317 -13.38 -21.28 -22.46
CA LEU A 317 -14.33 -20.26 -22.88
C LEU A 317 -15.62 -20.42 -22.08
N TYR A 318 -16.04 -19.36 -21.41
CA TYR A 318 -17.25 -19.35 -20.59
C TYR A 318 -18.20 -18.25 -21.06
N ASP A 319 -19.49 -18.56 -21.08
CA ASP A 319 -20.57 -17.60 -21.25
C ASP A 319 -21.01 -17.11 -19.87
N ALA A 320 -20.42 -16.03 -19.38
CA ALA A 320 -20.61 -15.58 -17.99
C ALA A 320 -22.05 -15.14 -17.67
N ASP A 321 -22.89 -14.91 -18.69
CA ASP A 321 -24.30 -14.57 -18.50
C ASP A 321 -25.16 -15.81 -18.25
N ARG A 322 -24.84 -16.93 -18.93
CA ARG A 322 -25.58 -18.20 -18.80
C ARG A 322 -24.97 -19.17 -17.81
N ASP A 323 -23.68 -19.03 -17.57
CA ASP A 323 -22.87 -19.85 -16.69
C ASP A 323 -22.06 -18.94 -15.74
N PRO A 324 -22.73 -18.27 -14.78
CA PRO A 324 -22.09 -17.30 -13.89
C PRO A 324 -21.04 -17.94 -12.96
N TRP A 325 -21.06 -19.27 -12.83
CA TRP A 325 -20.11 -20.05 -12.05
C TRP A 325 -18.97 -20.63 -12.90
N GLU A 326 -18.98 -20.41 -14.22
CA GLU A 326 -17.94 -20.83 -15.16
C GLU A 326 -17.64 -22.34 -15.06
N LEU A 327 -18.68 -23.17 -14.99
CA LEU A 327 -18.58 -24.62 -14.84
C LEU A 327 -18.56 -25.38 -16.17
N HIS A 328 -18.99 -24.73 -17.27
CA HIS A 328 -19.21 -25.36 -18.56
C HIS A 328 -18.28 -24.75 -19.61
N ASN A 329 -17.10 -25.34 -19.78
CA ASN A 329 -16.13 -24.87 -20.78
C ASN A 329 -16.65 -25.12 -22.22
N LEU A 330 -16.85 -24.04 -22.97
CA LEU A 330 -17.34 -23.99 -24.34
C LEU A 330 -16.22 -24.03 -25.40
N ALA A 331 -14.94 -24.11 -25.01
CA ALA A 331 -13.82 -23.99 -25.94
C ALA A 331 -13.82 -25.07 -27.04
N ASN A 332 -14.34 -26.26 -26.74
CA ASN A 332 -14.46 -27.37 -27.69
C ASN A 332 -15.81 -27.45 -28.41
N ASP A 333 -16.74 -26.53 -28.11
CA ASP A 333 -18.06 -26.51 -28.75
C ASP A 333 -17.98 -25.78 -30.11
N PRO A 334 -18.23 -26.46 -31.24
CA PRO A 334 -18.14 -25.85 -32.57
C PRO A 334 -19.02 -24.62 -32.76
N ARG A 335 -20.13 -24.52 -32.02
CA ARG A 335 -21.06 -23.38 -32.10
C ARG A 335 -20.44 -22.07 -31.62
N TYR A 336 -19.44 -22.15 -30.74
CA TYR A 336 -18.76 -20.99 -30.17
C TYR A 336 -17.38 -20.74 -30.81
N ARG A 337 -17.02 -21.46 -31.87
CA ARG A 337 -15.69 -21.37 -32.48
C ARG A 337 -15.31 -19.96 -32.91
N ALA A 338 -16.23 -19.24 -33.56
CA ALA A 338 -15.99 -17.87 -33.99
C ALA A 338 -15.73 -16.92 -32.80
N LYS A 339 -16.42 -17.13 -31.67
CA LYS A 339 -16.22 -16.32 -30.45
C LYS A 339 -14.91 -16.66 -29.75
N LEU A 340 -14.55 -17.95 -29.71
CA LEU A 340 -13.24 -18.39 -29.23
C LEU A 340 -12.12 -17.74 -30.04
N ASP A 341 -12.21 -17.78 -31.37
CA ASP A 341 -11.21 -17.23 -32.27
C ASP A 341 -11.09 -15.70 -32.13
N GLU A 342 -12.21 -14.99 -31.94
CA GLU A 342 -12.23 -13.55 -31.66
C GLU A 342 -11.44 -13.21 -30.38
N LEU A 343 -11.78 -13.87 -29.26
CA LEU A 343 -11.13 -13.58 -27.98
C LEU A 343 -9.69 -14.04 -27.97
N ARG A 344 -9.36 -15.17 -28.62
CA ARG A 344 -7.97 -15.61 -28.81
C ARG A 344 -7.16 -14.57 -29.57
N ALA A 345 -7.69 -14.00 -30.65
CA ALA A 345 -7.01 -12.94 -31.39
C ALA A 345 -6.81 -11.66 -30.54
N ALA A 346 -7.81 -11.28 -29.74
CA ALA A 346 -7.68 -10.15 -28.80
C ALA A 346 -6.61 -10.40 -27.74
N PHE A 347 -6.56 -11.63 -27.20
CA PHE A 347 -5.53 -12.08 -26.27
C PHE A 347 -4.13 -11.98 -26.89
N HIS A 348 -3.91 -12.55 -28.07
CA HIS A 348 -2.60 -12.49 -28.74
C HIS A 348 -2.18 -11.05 -29.06
N THR A 349 -3.10 -10.22 -29.58
CA THR A 349 -2.82 -8.81 -29.84
C THR A 349 -2.35 -8.08 -28.57
N TRP A 350 -2.95 -8.39 -27.42
CA TRP A 350 -2.56 -7.80 -26.14
C TRP A 350 -1.20 -8.30 -25.66
N THR A 351 -0.95 -9.61 -25.71
CA THR A 351 0.34 -10.18 -25.30
C THR A 351 1.49 -9.74 -26.21
N ASP A 352 1.26 -9.60 -27.51
CA ASP A 352 2.28 -9.13 -28.46
C ASP A 352 2.63 -7.66 -28.22
N ARG A 353 1.63 -6.85 -27.87
CA ARG A 353 1.83 -5.43 -27.61
C ARG A 353 2.58 -5.15 -26.30
N TYR A 354 2.28 -5.87 -25.23
CA TYR A 354 2.80 -5.57 -23.90
C TYR A 354 3.87 -6.55 -23.40
N GLY A 355 4.01 -7.69 -24.07
CA GLY A 355 4.83 -8.80 -23.61
C GLY A 355 4.19 -9.56 -22.44
N ASP A 356 4.79 -10.71 -22.10
CA ASP A 356 4.41 -11.50 -20.94
C ASP A 356 5.64 -11.78 -20.07
N MET A 357 5.80 -10.97 -19.01
CA MET A 357 6.90 -11.15 -18.06
C MET A 357 6.77 -12.46 -17.27
N GLY A 358 5.56 -12.94 -16.97
CA GLY A 358 5.35 -14.23 -16.31
C GLY A 358 5.83 -15.43 -17.15
N GLY A 359 6.14 -15.19 -18.44
CA GLY A 359 6.88 -16.09 -19.32
C GLY A 359 8.30 -16.43 -18.86
N ILE A 360 8.92 -15.54 -18.08
CA ILE A 360 10.33 -15.61 -17.71
C ILE A 360 10.45 -16.28 -16.32
N PRO A 361 11.21 -17.37 -16.17
CA PRO A 361 11.46 -17.96 -14.85
C PRO A 361 12.03 -16.93 -13.87
N GLU A 362 11.56 -16.91 -12.62
CA GLU A 362 12.07 -15.98 -11.60
C GLU A 362 13.60 -16.03 -11.45
N PRO A 363 14.30 -17.20 -11.49
CA PRO A 363 15.76 -17.22 -11.49
C PRO A 363 16.39 -16.47 -12.67
N GLU A 364 15.76 -16.53 -13.85
CA GLU A 364 16.20 -15.79 -15.02
C GLU A 364 15.91 -14.28 -14.86
N MET A 365 14.74 -13.91 -14.33
CA MET A 365 14.44 -12.52 -14.00
C MET A 365 15.47 -11.94 -13.02
N ILE A 366 15.80 -12.70 -11.98
CA ILE A 366 16.80 -12.36 -10.98
C ILE A 366 18.18 -12.21 -11.66
N SER A 367 18.57 -13.16 -12.50
CA SER A 367 19.82 -13.06 -13.25
C SER A 367 19.86 -11.82 -14.15
N ARG A 368 18.76 -11.51 -14.87
CA ARG A 368 18.64 -10.27 -15.66
C ARG A 368 18.75 -9.01 -14.80
N MET A 369 18.10 -8.98 -13.63
CA MET A 369 18.26 -7.90 -12.64
C MET A 369 19.71 -7.78 -12.18
N TRP A 370 20.43 -8.90 -12.11
CA TRP A 370 21.84 -9.00 -11.75
C TRP A 370 22.80 -8.93 -12.94
N LEU A 371 22.36 -8.39 -14.08
CA LEU A 371 23.18 -8.20 -15.29
C LEU A 371 23.80 -9.51 -15.83
N GLY A 372 23.08 -10.62 -15.71
CA GLY A 372 23.52 -11.97 -16.11
C GLY A 372 24.31 -12.71 -15.03
N GLY A 373 24.54 -12.09 -13.86
CA GLY A 373 25.25 -12.71 -12.75
C GLY A 373 24.42 -13.71 -11.93
N ALA A 374 25.11 -14.53 -11.14
CA ALA A 374 24.53 -15.43 -10.15
C ALA A 374 24.36 -14.79 -8.75
N ALA A 375 24.77 -13.52 -8.60
CA ALA A 375 24.65 -12.74 -7.38
C ALA A 375 24.42 -11.26 -7.73
N PRO A 376 23.85 -10.45 -6.81
CA PRO A 376 23.64 -9.03 -7.07
C PRO A 376 24.97 -8.32 -7.38
N PRO A 377 25.07 -7.57 -8.48
CA PRO A 377 26.26 -6.79 -8.80
C PRO A 377 26.54 -5.77 -7.70
N ALA A 378 27.80 -5.40 -7.50
CA ALA A 378 28.14 -4.31 -6.60
C ALA A 378 27.84 -2.96 -7.25
N THR A 379 27.40 -2.00 -6.44
CA THR A 379 27.54 -0.59 -6.81
C THR A 379 29.02 -0.24 -6.98
N ALA A 380 29.33 0.75 -7.81
CA ALA A 380 30.68 1.28 -7.95
C ALA A 380 31.14 1.87 -6.61
N MET A 381 32.43 1.72 -6.32
CA MET A 381 33.03 2.33 -5.13
C MET A 381 32.73 3.84 -5.10
N PRO A 382 32.28 4.39 -3.96
CA PRO A 382 32.12 5.83 -3.83
C PRO A 382 33.44 6.55 -4.10
N GLU A 383 33.40 7.58 -4.95
CA GLU A 383 34.54 8.45 -5.23
C GLU A 383 34.46 9.68 -4.32
N ILE A 384 35.48 9.90 -3.51
CA ILE A 384 35.60 11.09 -2.65
C ILE A 384 36.47 12.11 -3.37
N ARG A 385 35.92 13.31 -3.58
CA ARG A 385 36.60 14.41 -4.26
C ARG A 385 36.81 15.57 -3.30
N PRO A 386 38.06 16.04 -3.10
CA PRO A 386 38.34 17.21 -2.28
C PRO A 386 37.56 18.43 -2.77
N ALA A 387 37.01 19.20 -1.83
CA ALA A 387 36.36 20.48 -2.09
C ALA A 387 36.75 21.48 -1.00
N PRO A 388 36.69 22.81 -1.26
CA PRO A 388 36.93 23.79 -0.22
C PRO A 388 36.05 23.54 1.01
N GLY A 389 36.68 23.33 2.17
CA GLY A 389 35.98 23.06 3.44
C GLY A 389 35.50 21.62 3.66
N GLY A 390 35.87 20.65 2.80
CA GLY A 390 35.50 19.25 3.00
C GLY A 390 35.63 18.37 1.76
N VAL A 391 34.61 17.55 1.49
CA VAL A 391 34.58 16.64 0.33
C VAL A 391 33.22 16.59 -0.34
N THR A 392 33.22 16.22 -1.62
CA THR A 392 32.02 15.78 -2.35
C THR A 392 32.14 14.29 -2.65
N ILE A 393 31.00 13.63 -2.85
CA ILE A 393 30.94 12.19 -3.14
C ILE A 393 30.31 11.99 -4.52
N ALA A 394 30.81 11.03 -5.29
CA ALA A 394 30.15 10.54 -6.49
C ALA A 394 30.08 9.02 -6.48
N CYS A 395 29.14 8.45 -7.23
CA CYS A 395 29.10 7.02 -7.54
C CYS A 395 28.73 6.85 -9.00
N ALA A 396 29.54 6.09 -9.75
CA ALA A 396 29.31 5.85 -11.17
C ALA A 396 28.06 4.99 -11.44
N THR A 397 27.57 4.23 -10.44
CA THR A 397 26.35 3.44 -10.60
C THR A 397 25.11 4.35 -10.67
N ARG A 398 24.53 4.45 -11.87
CA ARG A 398 23.29 5.20 -12.10
C ARG A 398 22.17 4.73 -11.17
N GLY A 399 21.52 5.69 -10.51
CA GLY A 399 20.42 5.45 -9.58
C GLY A 399 20.85 4.90 -8.22
N ALA A 400 22.15 4.88 -7.91
CA ALA A 400 22.62 4.60 -6.56
C ALA A 400 22.30 5.78 -5.62
N SER A 401 21.81 5.44 -4.44
CA SER A 401 21.71 6.33 -3.29
C SER A 401 23.00 6.24 -2.49
N ILE A 402 23.57 7.38 -2.11
CA ILE A 402 24.80 7.43 -1.33
C ILE A 402 24.44 7.79 0.10
N GLY A 403 24.77 6.93 1.06
CA GLY A 403 24.69 7.24 2.48
C GLY A 403 26.06 7.56 3.05
N TYR A 404 26.14 8.43 4.06
CA TYR A 404 27.37 8.69 4.80
C TYR A 404 27.14 8.93 6.29
N TRP A 405 28.16 8.72 7.10
CA TRP A 405 28.27 9.26 8.46
C TRP A 405 29.74 9.58 8.75
N ILE A 406 30.00 10.41 9.77
CA ILE A 406 31.36 10.88 10.08
C ILE A 406 31.73 10.39 11.47
N GLU A 407 32.84 9.68 11.55
CA GLU A 407 33.53 9.38 12.80
C GLU A 407 34.48 10.54 13.10
N ARG A 408 34.14 11.35 14.10
CA ARG A 408 34.93 12.54 14.44
C ARG A 408 36.14 12.12 15.26
N ARG A 409 37.30 12.71 14.98
CA ARG A 409 38.57 12.39 15.68
C ARG A 409 38.42 12.49 17.20
N ASP A 410 37.75 13.55 17.66
CA ASP A 410 37.63 13.90 19.08
C ASP A 410 36.29 13.43 19.69
N ASP A 411 35.45 12.74 18.92
CA ASP A 411 34.14 12.22 19.34
C ASP A 411 33.80 10.92 18.56
N PRO A 412 34.37 9.77 18.99
CA PRO A 412 34.13 8.49 18.33
C PRO A 412 32.65 8.10 18.44
N ALA A 413 32.08 7.62 17.35
CA ALA A 413 30.63 7.42 17.27
C ALA A 413 30.13 6.47 18.37
N PRO A 414 29.05 6.83 19.09
CA PRO A 414 28.55 6.02 20.19
C PRO A 414 28.14 4.63 19.70
N ARG A 415 28.43 3.60 20.50
CA ARG A 415 27.81 2.27 20.32
C ARG A 415 26.36 2.37 20.75
N LEU A 416 25.50 2.75 19.81
CA LEU A 416 24.07 2.86 20.06
C LEU A 416 23.51 1.49 20.45
N THR A 417 22.66 1.45 21.46
CA THR A 417 21.84 0.29 21.80
C THR A 417 20.36 0.68 21.72
N HIS A 418 19.52 -0.29 21.40
CA HIS A 418 18.08 -0.15 21.44
C HIS A 418 17.45 -1.23 22.31
N THR A 419 16.34 -0.90 22.97
CA THR A 419 15.46 -1.86 23.64
C THR A 419 14.56 -2.50 22.61
N VAL A 420 14.47 -3.83 22.60
CA VAL A 420 13.57 -4.58 21.71
C VAL A 420 12.12 -4.38 22.15
N LEU A 421 11.26 -3.95 21.22
CA LEU A 421 9.83 -3.71 21.43
C LEU A 421 8.98 -4.71 20.64
N SER A 422 7.67 -4.78 20.92
CA SER A 422 6.77 -5.76 20.30
C SER A 422 6.64 -5.61 18.78
N TRP A 423 7.01 -4.46 18.23
CA TRP A 423 7.00 -4.17 16.79
C TRP A 423 8.38 -4.27 16.12
N ASP A 424 9.44 -4.64 16.86
CA ASP A 424 10.75 -4.79 16.25
C ASP A 424 10.81 -6.03 15.35
N PHE A 425 11.32 -5.85 14.12
CA PHE A 425 11.39 -6.92 13.14
C PHE A 425 12.21 -8.12 13.62
N GLU A 426 13.25 -7.93 14.44
CA GLU A 426 14.02 -9.04 15.02
C GLU A 426 13.18 -9.92 15.97
N ARG A 427 12.18 -9.34 16.63
CA ARG A 427 11.20 -10.05 17.45
C ARG A 427 10.20 -10.77 16.54
N LEU A 428 9.60 -10.05 15.58
CA LEU A 428 8.58 -10.58 14.68
C LEU A 428 9.13 -11.67 13.75
N ALA A 429 10.23 -11.41 13.05
CA ALA A 429 10.86 -12.34 12.12
C ALA A 429 11.66 -13.43 12.84
N GLY A 430 12.19 -13.15 14.04
CA GLY A 430 12.80 -14.17 14.89
C GLY A 430 11.82 -15.31 15.18
N GLU A 431 10.57 -14.99 15.54
CA GLU A 431 9.57 -16.05 15.74
C GLU A 431 9.18 -16.81 14.47
N MET A 432 9.37 -16.20 13.29
CA MET A 432 8.99 -16.78 12.00
C MET A 432 10.12 -17.55 11.30
N LEU A 433 11.38 -17.31 11.64
CA LEU A 433 12.55 -17.89 10.98
C LEU A 433 13.35 -18.77 11.95
N PRO A 434 13.76 -20.00 11.55
CA PRO A 434 14.62 -20.81 12.40
C PRO A 434 15.93 -20.06 12.68
N PRO A 435 16.42 -20.07 13.94
CA PRO A 435 17.61 -19.34 14.28
C PRO A 435 18.81 -19.97 13.56
N LYS A 436 19.71 -19.14 13.02
CA LYS A 436 21.03 -19.62 12.61
C LYS A 436 21.70 -20.27 13.83
N LEU A 437 22.47 -21.33 13.62
CA LEU A 437 23.11 -22.10 14.70
C LEU A 437 23.78 -21.15 15.72
N GLY A 438 23.29 -21.13 16.96
CA GLY A 438 23.81 -20.28 18.04
C GLY A 438 23.16 -18.90 18.23
N ALA A 439 22.23 -18.47 17.37
CA ALA A 439 21.51 -17.21 17.53
C ALA A 439 20.33 -17.35 18.52
N ARG A 440 20.28 -16.50 19.55
CA ARG A 440 19.10 -16.36 20.42
C ARG A 440 18.13 -15.34 19.82
N PHE A 441 16.83 -15.68 19.81
CA PHE A 441 15.78 -14.76 19.43
C PHE A 441 15.77 -13.53 20.34
N ALA A 442 15.33 -12.40 19.78
CA ALA A 442 15.13 -11.18 20.53
C ALA A 442 13.86 -11.30 21.38
N HIS A 443 13.93 -10.90 22.65
CA HIS A 443 12.78 -10.79 23.55
C HIS A 443 12.46 -9.33 23.85
N LEU A 444 11.20 -9.02 24.20
CA LEU A 444 10.84 -7.67 24.65
C LEU A 444 11.72 -7.25 25.83
N GLY A 445 12.33 -6.07 25.73
CA GLY A 445 13.25 -5.54 26.74
C GLY A 445 14.73 -5.80 26.48
N ASP A 446 15.08 -6.72 25.58
CA ASP A 446 16.49 -7.00 25.22
C ASP A 446 17.21 -5.72 24.78
N GLN A 447 18.45 -5.55 25.21
CA GLN A 447 19.34 -4.51 24.69
C GLN A 447 20.13 -5.05 23.51
N ARG A 448 19.93 -4.49 22.32
CA ARG A 448 20.62 -4.90 21.09
C ARG A 448 21.43 -3.75 20.51
N PRO A 449 22.62 -4.01 19.93
CA PRO A 449 23.35 -3.00 19.18
C PRO A 449 22.46 -2.39 18.09
N ALA A 450 22.38 -1.07 18.05
CA ALA A 450 21.69 -0.35 16.99
C ALA A 450 22.69 0.02 15.90
N PRO A 451 22.33 -0.15 14.62
CA PRO A 451 23.18 0.30 13.51
C PRO A 451 23.33 1.83 13.55
N GLN A 452 24.48 2.33 13.08
CA GLN A 452 24.69 3.76 12.97
C GLN A 452 23.68 4.40 12.02
N ALA A 453 23.22 5.59 12.37
CA ALA A 453 22.36 6.39 11.51
C ALA A 453 23.19 6.94 10.34
N TRP A 454 22.76 6.62 9.12
CA TRP A 454 23.34 7.18 7.90
C TRP A 454 22.60 8.46 7.52
N SER A 455 23.30 9.44 6.96
CA SER A 455 22.75 10.59 6.23
C SER A 455 22.74 10.26 4.74
N VAL A 456 21.71 10.64 3.97
CA VAL A 456 21.74 10.47 2.51
C VAL A 456 22.42 11.71 1.93
N TYR A 457 23.36 11.47 1.04
CA TYR A 457 24.15 12.48 0.38
C TYR A 457 23.34 13.12 -0.75
N ASP A 458 23.21 14.44 -0.69
CA ASP A 458 22.64 15.23 -1.78
C ASP A 458 23.75 15.55 -2.80
N ALA A 459 23.52 15.19 -4.07
CA ALA A 459 24.56 15.22 -5.08
C ALA A 459 25.10 16.65 -5.28
N GLY A 460 26.42 16.80 -5.17
CA GLY A 460 27.11 18.09 -5.31
C GLY A 460 27.20 18.91 -4.01
N ARG A 461 26.56 18.47 -2.92
CA ARG A 461 26.72 19.11 -1.61
C ARG A 461 28.12 18.83 -1.05
N VAL A 462 28.76 19.83 -0.43
CA VAL A 462 30.03 19.61 0.29
C VAL A 462 29.74 19.07 1.69
N ILE A 463 30.37 17.96 2.06
CA ILE A 463 30.38 17.42 3.42
C ILE A 463 31.57 18.02 4.16
N PRO A 464 31.34 18.78 5.25
CA PRO A 464 32.44 19.37 6.01
C PRO A 464 33.16 18.32 6.86
N LEU A 465 34.49 18.26 6.70
CA LEU A 465 35.39 17.35 7.41
C LEU A 465 36.57 18.11 8.03
N SER A 466 37.01 17.67 9.20
CA SER A 466 38.19 18.18 9.90
C SER A 466 39.36 17.19 9.78
N PRO A 467 40.62 17.67 9.79
CA PRO A 467 41.81 16.82 9.82
C PRO A 467 41.73 15.70 10.87
N GLY A 468 41.79 14.44 10.43
CA GLY A 468 41.70 13.25 11.29
C GLY A 468 40.29 12.65 11.44
N ASP A 469 39.24 13.28 10.90
CA ASP A 469 37.92 12.65 10.79
C ASP A 469 37.96 11.45 9.82
N THR A 470 37.12 10.44 10.05
CA THR A 470 36.89 9.37 9.08
C THR A 470 35.47 9.46 8.53
N LEU A 471 35.35 9.67 7.22
CA LEU A 471 34.08 9.66 6.52
C LEU A 471 33.75 8.23 6.09
N HIS A 472 32.67 7.67 6.64
CA HIS A 472 32.14 6.38 6.24
C HIS A 472 31.06 6.59 5.19
N VAL A 473 31.17 5.94 4.04
CA VAL A 473 30.27 6.09 2.89
C VAL A 473 29.78 4.72 2.44
N ASN A 474 28.51 4.65 2.07
CA ASN A 474 27.94 3.51 1.37
C ASN A 474 27.22 3.98 0.10
N ALA A 475 27.30 3.19 -0.97
CA ALA A 475 26.47 3.35 -2.15
C ALA A 475 25.48 2.18 -2.21
N MET A 476 24.19 2.46 -2.35
CA MET A 476 23.12 1.47 -2.34
C MET A 476 22.24 1.62 -3.58
N ARG A 477 21.86 0.49 -4.18
CA ARG A 477 20.85 0.44 -5.24
C ARG A 477 20.03 -0.85 -5.07
N ILE A 478 18.72 -0.78 -5.28
CA ILE A 478 17.86 -1.97 -5.24
C ILE A 478 18.38 -2.99 -6.27
N GLY A 479 18.55 -4.23 -5.82
CA GLY A 479 19.10 -5.32 -6.64
C GLY A 479 20.63 -5.34 -6.74
N TYR A 480 21.35 -4.51 -5.97
CA TYR A 480 22.82 -4.44 -5.95
C TYR A 480 23.35 -4.71 -4.53
N THR A 481 24.56 -5.26 -4.43
CA THR A 481 25.34 -5.20 -3.19
C THR A 481 25.91 -3.79 -3.00
N ALA A 482 25.93 -3.33 -1.75
CA ALA A 482 26.39 -1.99 -1.43
C ALA A 482 27.92 -1.94 -1.35
N ALA A 483 28.55 -1.04 -2.10
CA ALA A 483 29.94 -0.70 -1.92
C ALA A 483 30.09 0.23 -0.71
N LYS A 484 31.13 0.01 0.10
CA LYS A 484 31.39 0.78 1.31
C LYS A 484 32.83 1.27 1.31
N LEU A 485 33.02 2.51 1.76
CA LEU A 485 34.31 3.15 1.85
C LEU A 485 34.44 3.82 3.23
N ALA A 486 35.58 3.63 3.89
CA ALA A 486 36.00 4.47 5.00
C ALA A 486 37.15 5.36 4.49
N TYR A 487 36.93 6.67 4.49
CA TYR A 487 37.87 7.66 3.98
C TYR A 487 38.44 8.49 5.13
N PRO A 488 39.72 8.26 5.52
CA PRO A 488 40.37 9.11 6.51
C PRO A 488 40.70 10.47 5.88
N PHE A 489 40.17 11.55 6.46
CA PHE A 489 40.43 12.91 5.99
C PHE A 489 41.87 13.31 6.36
N PRO A 490 42.71 13.69 5.39
CA PRO A 490 44.14 13.89 5.62
C PRO A 490 44.42 14.85 6.77
N GLN A 491 45.36 14.47 7.64
CA GLN A 491 45.97 15.43 8.54
C GLN A 491 46.80 16.38 7.68
N THR A 492 46.49 17.68 7.69
CA THR A 492 47.43 18.66 7.17
C THR A 492 48.70 18.54 7.99
N GLU A 493 49.74 17.94 7.42
CA GLU A 493 51.08 18.03 7.99
C GLU A 493 51.37 19.52 8.17
N ALA A 494 51.55 19.93 9.42
CA ALA A 494 52.18 21.20 9.70
C ALA A 494 53.55 21.15 9.00
N ARG A 495 53.68 21.85 7.86
CA ARG A 495 54.98 22.17 7.30
C ARG A 495 55.74 22.87 8.42
N ARG A 496 56.71 22.15 8.99
CA ARG A 496 57.64 22.65 10.00
C ARG A 496 58.45 23.81 9.43
#